data_AF-A0ABC9TKU1-F1
#
_entry.id   AF-A0ABC9TKU1-F1
#
_cell.length_a   1.000
_cell.length_b   1.000
_cell.length_c   1.000
_cell.angle_alpha   90.00
_cell.angle_beta   90.00
_cell.angle_gamma   90.00
#
_symmetry.space_group_name_H-M   'P 1'
#
loop_
_entity.id
_entity.type
_entity.pdbx_description
1 polymer ?
#
loop_
_entity_poly.entity_id
_entity_poly.type
_entity_poly.pdbx_seq_one_letter_code
_entity_poly.pdbx_strand_id
1 'polypeptide(L)'
;MITLAQAEVGKVYTVESVQADVQTKKHLNNLGVVAGQAVVLVNYQNQNGIVLLHNSRIALTDTILQAIHVEERSANEKVWVSLDTLKVGERATIVGIHGQGAVKRRLMDMGLTKGTVIFIRKVAPLADPIEINVRGYELTLRKSEAELILVEKEESE
;
A
#
# COMPACT_ATOMS: atom_id res chain seq x y z
N MET A 1 -6.93 -17.73 -11.04
CA MET A 1 -6.01 -16.75 -11.67
C MET A 1 -6.84 -15.61 -12.23
N ILE A 2 -6.54 -14.38 -11.82
CA ILE A 2 -7.21 -13.16 -12.27
C ILE A 2 -6.16 -12.14 -12.73
N THR A 3 -6.57 -11.09 -13.42
CA THR A 3 -5.67 -9.96 -13.69
C THR A 3 -5.63 -9.00 -12.50
N LEU A 4 -4.56 -8.22 -12.37
CA LEU A 4 -4.46 -7.23 -11.30
C LEU A 4 -5.53 -6.12 -11.43
N ALA A 5 -6.06 -5.87 -12.64
CA ALA A 5 -7.21 -4.97 -12.84
C ALA A 5 -8.52 -5.51 -12.23
N GLN A 6 -8.63 -6.82 -12.02
CA GLN A 6 -9.78 -7.48 -11.38
C GLN A 6 -9.53 -7.77 -9.88
N ALA A 7 -8.34 -7.48 -9.37
CA ALA A 7 -7.97 -7.71 -8.00
C ALA A 7 -8.72 -6.76 -7.05
N GLU A 8 -8.99 -7.25 -5.84
CA GLU A 8 -9.59 -6.43 -4.80
C GLU A 8 -8.54 -5.47 -4.20
N VAL A 9 -8.93 -4.21 -4.04
CA VAL A 9 -8.05 -3.19 -3.47
C VAL A 9 -7.70 -3.54 -2.01
N GLY A 10 -6.41 -3.49 -1.68
CA GLY A 10 -5.88 -3.77 -0.35
C GLY A 10 -5.53 -5.23 -0.08
N LYS A 11 -5.92 -6.17 -0.95
CA LYS A 11 -5.54 -7.58 -0.81
C LYS A 11 -4.15 -7.87 -1.40
N VAL A 12 -3.45 -8.81 -0.77
CA VAL A 12 -2.12 -9.26 -1.21
C VAL A 12 -2.27 -10.42 -2.18
N TYR A 13 -1.75 -10.22 -3.40
CA TYR A 13 -1.68 -11.25 -4.43
C TYR A 13 -0.22 -11.57 -4.74
N THR A 14 0.02 -12.73 -5.34
CA THR A 14 1.33 -13.10 -5.88
C THR A 14 1.28 -12.97 -7.40
N VAL A 15 2.26 -12.28 -7.99
CA VAL A 15 2.40 -12.18 -9.44
C VAL A 15 2.78 -13.56 -9.97
N GLU A 16 1.94 -14.13 -10.82
CA GLU A 16 2.22 -15.43 -11.44
C GLU A 16 2.92 -15.24 -12.78
N SER A 17 2.38 -14.34 -13.62
CA SER A 17 2.97 -14.04 -14.92
C SER A 17 2.58 -12.64 -15.40
N VAL A 18 3.34 -12.13 -16.36
CA VAL A 18 3.05 -10.87 -17.04
C VAL A 18 2.86 -11.16 -18.52
N GLN A 19 1.71 -10.80 -19.09
CA GLN A 19 1.39 -10.98 -20.50
C GLN A 19 1.55 -9.63 -21.23
N ALA A 20 2.78 -9.33 -21.64
CA ALA A 20 3.11 -8.15 -22.42
C ALA A 20 4.24 -8.45 -23.42
N ASP A 21 4.49 -7.50 -24.32
CA ASP A 21 5.63 -7.56 -25.24
C ASP A 21 6.97 -7.55 -24.48
N VAL A 22 8.05 -7.90 -25.18
CA VAL A 22 9.38 -8.07 -24.58
C VAL A 22 9.90 -6.78 -23.93
N GLN A 23 9.60 -5.61 -24.51
CA GLN A 23 10.05 -4.34 -23.94
C GLN A 23 9.28 -3.98 -22.67
N THR A 24 7.95 -4.12 -22.71
CA THR A 24 7.10 -3.87 -21.54
C THR A 24 7.43 -4.84 -20.40
N LYS A 25 7.65 -6.13 -20.69
CA LYS A 25 8.12 -7.10 -19.68
C LYS A 25 9.44 -6.70 -19.03
N LYS A 26 10.43 -6.28 -19.83
CA LYS A 26 11.71 -5.79 -19.29
C LYS A 26 11.52 -4.55 -18.40
N HIS A 27 10.69 -3.62 -18.85
CA HIS A 27 10.38 -2.41 -18.07
C HIS A 27 9.71 -2.76 -16.73
N LEU A 28 8.71 -3.63 -16.74
CA LEU A 28 8.00 -4.09 -15.55
C LEU A 28 8.90 -4.87 -14.58
N ASN A 29 9.79 -5.72 -15.11
CA ASN A 29 10.81 -6.40 -14.29
C ASN A 29 11.74 -5.40 -13.60
N ASN A 30 12.18 -4.35 -14.31
CA ASN A 30 13.03 -3.30 -13.72
C ASN A 30 12.28 -2.48 -12.65
N LEU A 31 10.95 -2.38 -12.76
CA LEU A 31 10.08 -1.76 -11.76
C LEU A 31 9.77 -2.68 -10.57
N GLY A 32 10.15 -3.97 -10.63
CA GLY A 32 9.94 -4.94 -9.56
C GLY A 32 8.68 -5.80 -9.70
N VAL A 33 7.98 -5.75 -10.83
CA VAL A 33 6.90 -6.69 -11.17
C VAL A 33 7.53 -7.95 -11.74
N VAL A 34 7.77 -8.94 -10.87
CA VAL A 34 8.41 -10.21 -11.23
C VAL A 34 7.55 -11.37 -10.72
N ALA A 35 7.52 -12.49 -11.45
CA ALA A 35 6.82 -13.69 -11.01
C ALA A 35 7.30 -14.14 -9.61
N GLY A 36 6.37 -14.60 -8.78
CA GLY A 36 6.56 -14.97 -7.38
C GLY A 36 6.55 -13.80 -6.39
N GLN A 37 6.48 -12.54 -6.85
CA GLN A 37 6.49 -11.37 -5.97
C GLN A 37 5.11 -10.97 -5.49
N ALA A 38 5.04 -10.49 -4.26
CA ALA A 38 3.81 -9.97 -3.69
C ALA A 38 3.47 -8.60 -4.30
N VAL A 39 2.19 -8.43 -4.62
CA VAL A 39 1.63 -7.22 -5.22
C VAL A 39 0.30 -6.88 -4.56
N VAL A 40 0.07 -5.60 -4.33
CA VAL A 40 -1.19 -5.09 -3.77
C VAL A 40 -1.70 -3.96 -4.64
N LEU A 41 -2.96 -4.03 -5.03
CA LEU A 41 -3.63 -2.91 -5.67
C LEU A 41 -4.07 -1.93 -4.56
N VAL A 42 -3.48 -0.74 -4.50
CA VAL A 42 -3.76 0.26 -3.46
C VAL A 42 -4.96 1.13 -3.84
N ASN A 43 -5.07 1.47 -5.11
CA ASN A 43 -6.23 2.20 -5.65
C ASN A 43 -6.35 1.87 -7.14
N TYR A 44 -7.57 1.93 -7.67
CA TYR A 44 -7.85 1.79 -9.09
C TYR A 44 -9.04 2.68 -9.48
N GLN A 45 -8.75 3.78 -10.18
CA GLN A 45 -9.72 4.79 -10.60
C GLN A 45 -9.30 5.42 -11.94
N ASN A 46 -10.26 5.74 -12.80
CA ASN A 46 -10.03 6.45 -14.07
C ASN A 46 -8.95 5.79 -14.97
N GLN A 47 -9.00 4.47 -15.15
CA GLN A 47 -8.05 3.69 -15.97
C GLN A 47 -6.59 3.73 -15.49
N ASN A 48 -6.35 4.19 -14.26
CA ASN A 48 -5.05 4.17 -13.63
C ASN A 48 -5.15 3.51 -12.26
N GLY A 49 -4.15 2.72 -11.90
CA GLY A 49 -4.06 2.09 -10.60
C GLY A 49 -2.73 2.39 -9.95
N ILE A 50 -2.76 2.55 -8.62
CA ILE A 50 -1.54 2.55 -7.83
C ILE A 50 -1.35 1.14 -7.33
N VAL A 51 -0.21 0.57 -7.68
CA VAL A 51 0.19 -0.77 -7.26
C VAL A 51 1.36 -0.64 -6.32
N LEU A 52 1.30 -1.40 -5.24
CA LEU A 52 2.41 -1.57 -4.32
C LEU A 52 3.15 -2.86 -4.67
N LEU A 53 4.46 -2.72 -4.91
CA LEU A 53 5.39 -3.81 -5.18
C LEU A 53 6.57 -3.65 -4.22
N HIS A 54 6.73 -4.59 -3.28
CA HIS A 54 7.69 -4.48 -2.17
C HIS A 54 7.63 -3.13 -1.44
N ASN A 55 8.61 -2.24 -1.70
CA ASN A 55 8.79 -0.94 -1.07
C ASN A 55 8.49 0.23 -2.03
N SER A 56 7.90 -0.05 -3.18
CA SER A 56 7.62 0.93 -4.23
C SER A 56 6.12 1.02 -4.50
N ARG A 57 5.59 2.24 -4.48
CA ARG A 57 4.27 2.56 -5.02
C ARG A 57 4.47 3.01 -6.46
N ILE A 58 3.84 2.32 -7.39
CA ILE A 58 4.00 2.54 -8.83
C ILE A 58 2.62 2.80 -9.42
N ALA A 59 2.49 3.91 -10.14
CA ALA A 59 1.31 4.17 -10.94
C ALA A 59 1.42 3.36 -12.24
N LEU A 60 0.41 2.52 -12.51
CA LEU A 60 0.30 1.71 -13.70
C LEU A 60 -1.01 2.05 -14.42
N THR A 61 -0.99 1.97 -15.74
CA THR A 61 -2.20 2.14 -16.57
C THR A 61 -3.01 0.85 -16.58
N ASP A 62 -4.30 0.95 -16.91
CA ASP A 62 -5.21 -0.19 -17.05
C ASP A 62 -4.64 -1.31 -17.95
N THR A 63 -4.01 -0.96 -19.07
CA THR A 63 -3.39 -1.95 -19.97
C THR A 63 -2.32 -2.78 -19.28
N ILE A 64 -1.50 -2.17 -18.41
CA ILE A 64 -0.48 -2.87 -17.64
C ILE A 64 -1.12 -3.71 -16.53
N LEU A 65 -2.14 -3.20 -15.86
CA LEU A 65 -2.87 -3.93 -14.82
C LEU A 65 -3.56 -5.19 -15.37
N GLN A 66 -4.08 -5.13 -16.59
CA GLN A 66 -4.67 -6.28 -17.30
C GLN A 66 -3.60 -7.28 -17.74
N ALA A 67 -2.38 -6.83 -18.06
CA ALA A 67 -1.28 -7.70 -18.43
C ALA A 67 -0.73 -8.52 -17.24
N ILE A 68 -0.83 -8.01 -16.02
CA ILE A 68 -0.29 -8.66 -14.82
C ILE A 68 -1.30 -9.69 -14.31
N HIS A 69 -0.94 -10.97 -14.39
CA HIS A 69 -1.74 -12.09 -13.89
C HIS A 69 -1.29 -12.46 -12.48
N VAL A 70 -2.26 -12.58 -11.58
CA VAL A 70 -2.01 -12.78 -10.17
C VAL A 70 -2.84 -13.93 -9.61
N GLU A 71 -2.30 -14.53 -8.56
CA GLU A 71 -2.97 -15.54 -7.76
C GLU A 71 -3.12 -15.04 -6.32
N GLU A 72 -4.30 -15.27 -5.74
CA GLU A 72 -4.58 -14.91 -4.35
C GLU A 72 -3.76 -15.83 -3.44
N ARG A 73 -2.99 -15.24 -2.54
CA ARG A 73 -2.19 -16.01 -1.60
C ARG A 73 -3.09 -16.49 -0.46
N SER A 74 -3.68 -17.67 -0.63
CA SER A 74 -4.46 -18.34 0.42
C SER A 74 -3.54 -18.93 1.50
N ALA A 75 -3.01 -18.06 2.37
CA ALA A 75 -2.55 -18.36 3.73
C ALA A 75 -1.97 -17.07 4.36
N ASN A 76 -2.63 -16.59 5.43
CA ASN A 76 -2.47 -15.32 6.16
C ASN A 76 -3.14 -14.10 5.52
N GLU A 77 -4.24 -13.66 6.16
CA GLU A 77 -5.06 -12.45 5.95
C GLU A 77 -4.29 -11.13 6.17
N LYS A 78 -3.09 -11.01 5.63
CA LYS A 78 -2.33 -9.75 5.73
C LYS A 78 -2.88 -8.77 4.71
N VAL A 79 -3.75 -7.88 5.15
CA VAL A 79 -4.28 -6.77 4.34
C VAL A 79 -3.32 -5.59 4.48
N TRP A 80 -2.67 -5.22 3.38
CA TRP A 80 -1.75 -4.08 3.34
C TRP A 80 -2.43 -2.91 2.66
N VAL A 81 -2.52 -1.80 3.37
CA VAL A 81 -3.18 -0.58 2.90
C VAL A 81 -2.33 0.64 3.26
N SER A 82 -2.63 1.78 2.67
CA SER A 82 -2.06 3.04 3.14
C SER A 82 -2.76 3.53 4.40
N LEU A 83 -2.03 4.25 5.26
CA LEU A 83 -2.54 4.72 6.55
C LEU A 83 -3.79 5.61 6.38
N ASP A 84 -3.87 6.35 5.29
CA ASP A 84 -4.99 7.27 5.01
C ASP A 84 -6.33 6.57 4.75
N THR A 85 -6.32 5.28 4.41
CA THR A 85 -7.55 4.52 4.15
C THR A 85 -8.11 3.84 5.39
N LEU A 86 -7.37 3.86 6.50
CA LEU A 86 -7.82 3.31 7.78
C LEU A 86 -8.95 4.16 8.39
N LYS A 87 -9.89 3.48 9.05
CA LYS A 87 -11.03 4.09 9.72
C LYS A 87 -10.74 4.34 11.20
N VAL A 88 -11.48 5.28 11.78
CA VAL A 88 -11.46 5.52 13.23
C VAL A 88 -11.74 4.22 13.99
N GLY A 89 -10.90 3.92 14.98
CA GLY A 89 -10.98 2.67 15.74
C GLY A 89 -10.14 1.53 15.19
N GLU A 90 -9.57 1.65 13.99
CA GLU A 90 -8.71 0.61 13.41
C GLU A 90 -7.28 0.69 13.95
N ARG A 91 -6.66 -0.48 14.07
CA ARG A 91 -5.27 -0.68 14.49
C ARG A 91 -4.49 -1.31 13.35
N ALA A 92 -3.25 -0.87 13.18
CA ALA A 92 -2.40 -1.40 12.12
C ALA A 92 -0.92 -1.29 12.49
N THR A 93 -0.09 -2.12 11.88
CA THR A 93 1.36 -2.10 12.06
C THR A 93 2.03 -1.52 10.83
N ILE A 94 2.92 -0.54 11.00
CA ILE A 94 3.67 0.06 9.89
C ILE A 94 4.57 -0.99 9.24
N VAL A 95 4.39 -1.25 7.95
CA VAL A 95 5.23 -2.16 7.16
C VAL A 95 6.26 -1.40 6.33
N GLY A 96 5.98 -0.14 5.95
CA GLY A 96 6.87 0.66 5.11
C GLY A 96 6.51 2.15 5.07
N ILE A 97 7.48 2.97 4.68
CA ILE A 97 7.29 4.42 4.47
C ILE A 97 7.89 4.78 3.12
N HIS A 98 7.01 5.21 2.22
CA HIS A 98 7.28 5.60 0.85
C HIS A 98 7.42 7.11 0.79
N GLY A 99 8.63 7.63 0.90
CA GLY A 99 8.89 9.07 0.79
C GLY A 99 10.36 9.32 0.49
N GLN A 100 10.68 10.47 -0.09
CA GLN A 100 12.05 10.84 -0.42
C GLN A 100 12.58 11.91 0.54
N GLY A 101 13.91 11.88 0.77
CA GLY A 101 14.64 12.93 1.47
C GLY A 101 14.08 13.30 2.85
N ALA A 102 13.79 14.59 3.03
CA ALA A 102 13.42 15.18 4.32
C ALA A 102 12.09 14.64 4.88
N VAL A 103 11.11 14.31 4.02
CA VAL A 103 9.78 13.85 4.45
C VAL A 103 9.89 12.51 5.16
N LYS A 104 10.55 11.53 4.54
CA LYS A 104 10.73 10.20 5.14
C LYS A 104 11.50 10.28 6.46
N ARG A 105 12.56 11.12 6.51
CA ARG A 105 13.35 11.33 7.72
C ARG A 105 12.49 11.91 8.85
N ARG A 106 11.72 12.95 8.56
CA ARG A 106 10.82 13.58 9.54
C ARG A 106 9.79 12.59 10.08
N LEU A 107 9.16 11.77 9.23
CA LEU A 107 8.20 10.76 9.68
C LEU A 107 8.86 9.74 10.63
N MET A 108 10.09 9.31 10.33
CA MET A 108 10.86 8.42 11.20
C MET A 108 11.25 9.10 12.52
N ASP A 109 11.67 10.37 12.48
CA ASP A 109 11.99 11.16 13.67
C ASP A 109 10.74 11.37 14.56
N MET A 110 9.55 11.42 13.95
CA MET A 110 8.24 11.44 14.62
C MET A 110 7.79 10.05 15.10
N GLY A 111 8.68 9.05 15.14
CA GLY A 111 8.40 7.73 15.72
C GLY A 111 7.66 6.75 14.80
N LEU A 112 7.39 7.14 13.54
CA LEU A 112 6.78 6.28 12.53
C LEU A 112 7.88 5.45 11.87
N THR A 113 8.08 4.24 12.35
CA THR A 113 9.09 3.30 11.81
C THR A 113 8.47 1.93 11.60
N LYS A 114 9.08 1.11 10.73
CA LYS A 114 8.61 -0.25 10.46
C LYS A 114 8.47 -1.06 11.76
N GLY A 115 7.36 -1.77 11.91
CA GLY A 115 7.00 -2.53 13.12
C GLY A 115 6.32 -1.68 14.21
N THR A 116 6.18 -0.36 14.02
CA THR A 116 5.45 0.47 14.98
C THR A 116 3.95 0.27 14.80
N VAL A 117 3.26 -0.04 15.89
CA VAL A 117 1.80 -0.14 15.91
C VAL A 117 1.18 1.24 16.08
N ILE A 118 0.12 1.49 15.32
CA ILE A 118 -0.64 2.73 15.32
C ILE A 118 -2.13 2.43 15.51
N PHE A 119 -2.85 3.42 16.01
CA PHE A 119 -4.31 3.35 16.17
C PHE A 119 -4.96 4.65 15.70
N ILE A 120 -5.99 4.58 14.85
CA ILE A 120 -6.67 5.77 14.34
C ILE A 120 -7.61 6.32 15.42
N ARG A 121 -7.31 7.53 15.92
CA ARG A 121 -8.11 8.21 16.93
C ARG A 121 -9.21 9.06 16.31
N LYS A 122 -8.86 9.88 15.32
CA LYS A 122 -9.80 10.76 14.63
C LYS A 122 -9.38 10.92 13.18
N VAL A 123 -10.38 11.09 12.32
CA VAL A 123 -10.19 11.56 10.95
C VAL A 123 -11.03 12.83 10.83
N ALA A 124 -10.43 13.91 10.33
CA ALA A 124 -11.18 15.15 10.13
C ALA A 124 -12.33 14.94 9.13
N PRO A 125 -13.40 15.76 9.17
CA PRO A 125 -14.59 15.56 8.31
C PRO A 125 -14.31 15.49 6.80
N LEU A 126 -13.22 16.12 6.34
CA LEU A 126 -12.78 16.12 4.94
C LEU A 126 -11.59 15.19 4.69
N ALA A 127 -11.40 14.17 5.53
CA ALA A 127 -10.31 13.20 5.50
C ALA A 127 -8.88 13.74 5.72
N ASP A 128 -8.72 15.03 6.02
CA ASP A 128 -7.44 15.66 6.34
C ASP A 128 -7.61 16.72 7.45
N PRO A 129 -6.84 16.68 8.55
CA PRO A 129 -5.79 15.71 8.90
C PRO A 129 -6.31 14.43 9.58
N ILE A 130 -5.40 13.48 9.78
CA ILE A 130 -5.62 12.20 10.48
C ILE A 130 -4.86 12.22 11.80
N GLU A 131 -5.54 11.90 12.89
CA GLU A 131 -4.99 11.81 14.24
C GLU A 131 -4.81 10.34 14.63
N ILE A 132 -3.57 9.96 14.95
CA ILE A 132 -3.20 8.60 15.32
C ILE A 132 -2.59 8.56 16.72
N ASN A 133 -2.75 7.44 17.42
CA ASN A 133 -1.93 7.13 18.57
C ASN A 133 -0.72 6.30 18.10
N VAL A 134 0.47 6.74 18.48
CA VAL A 134 1.73 6.07 18.19
C VAL A 134 2.63 6.19 19.42
N ARG A 135 3.20 5.07 19.88
CA ARG A 135 4.13 5.04 21.03
C ARG A 135 3.60 5.75 22.29
N GLY A 136 2.29 5.74 22.51
CA GLY A 136 1.66 6.32 23.70
C GLY A 136 1.37 7.83 23.61
N TYR A 137 1.58 8.48 22.47
CA TYR A 137 1.14 9.88 22.25
C TYR A 137 0.29 10.02 20.99
N GLU A 138 -0.45 11.13 20.93
CA GLU A 138 -1.27 11.48 19.78
C GLU A 138 -0.45 12.29 18.76
N LEU A 139 -0.51 11.88 17.51
CA LEU A 139 0.20 12.49 16.39
C LEU A 139 -0.80 12.83 15.30
N THR A 140 -0.77 14.08 14.85
CA THR A 140 -1.58 14.54 13.71
C THR A 140 -0.73 14.56 12.45
N LEU A 141 -1.18 13.83 11.43
CA LEU A 141 -0.54 13.75 10.12
C LEU A 141 -1.46 14.37 9.06
N ARG A 142 -0.87 15.03 8.06
CA ARG A 142 -1.63 15.35 6.86
C ARG A 142 -1.98 14.07 6.12
N LYS A 143 -3.11 14.07 5.40
CA LYS A 143 -3.51 12.96 4.54
C LYS A 143 -2.41 12.60 3.54
N SER A 144 -1.78 13.61 2.94
CA SER A 144 -0.67 13.39 2.01
C SER A 144 0.57 12.75 2.65
N GLU A 145 0.79 12.91 3.96
CA GLU A 145 1.85 12.22 4.70
C GLU A 145 1.42 10.79 5.08
N ALA A 146 0.15 10.60 5.43
CA ALA A 146 -0.45 9.30 5.72
C ALA A 146 -0.46 8.37 4.49
N GLU A 147 -0.73 8.90 3.29
CA GLU A 147 -0.68 8.16 2.02
C GLU A 147 0.70 7.54 1.75
N LEU A 148 1.76 8.14 2.31
CA LEU A 148 3.12 7.64 2.17
C LEU A 148 3.41 6.45 3.10
N ILE A 149 2.58 6.21 4.11
CA ILE A 149 2.82 5.19 5.12
C ILE A 149 1.99 3.96 4.76
N LEU A 150 2.68 2.83 4.57
CA LEU A 150 2.06 1.54 4.33
C LEU A 150 1.95 0.77 5.64
N VAL A 151 0.78 0.21 5.87
CA VAL A 151 0.42 -0.47 7.11
C VAL A 151 -0.23 -1.82 6.82
N GLU A 152 0.04 -2.79 7.68
CA GLU A 152 -0.66 -4.06 7.75
C GLU A 152 -1.80 -3.90 8.76
N LYS A 153 -3.04 -4.03 8.29
CA LYS A 153 -4.21 -3.92 9.15
C LYS A 153 -4.27 -5.13 10.07
N GLU A 154 -4.45 -4.88 11.37
CA GLU A 154 -4.72 -5.94 12.34
C GLU A 154 -6.22 -6.29 12.22
N GLU A 155 -6.55 -7.59 12.13
CA GLU A 155 -7.94 -8.01 12.20
C GLU A 155 -8.49 -7.68 13.59
N SER A 156 -9.67 -7.06 13.60
CA SER A 156 -10.43 -6.90 14.83
C SER A 156 -11.05 -8.26 15.17
N GLU A 157 -10.63 -8.88 16.27
CA GLU A 157 -11.35 -9.98 16.92
C GLU A 157 -12.79 -9.58 17.31
#